data_AF-A0A7S2U9B7-F1
#
_entry.id   AF-A0A7S2U9B7-F1
#
_cell.length_a   1.000
_cell.length_b   1.000
_cell.length_c   1.000
_cell.angle_alpha   90.00
_cell.angle_beta   90.00
_cell.angle_gamma   90.00
#
_symmetry.space_group_name_H-M   'P 1'
#
loop_
_entity.id
_entity.type
_entity.pdbx_description
1 polymer ?
#
loop_
_entity_poly.entity_id
_entity_poly.type
_entity_poly.pdbx_seq_one_letter_code
_entity_poly.pdbx_strand_id
1 'polypeptide(L)'
;DAYEVVWRRNGPPPRPYPETAAVILPGSRLTRLDLEWLRSRPDWIAFLHTHVERGGVLLGLCGGYQMLGMNVSDPDGIEGDSGTSVGLGFLPVETVIAPVVSKIVAPRVGYLRLPTPTEDQDNQPPTSKNDGCSIVADS
;
A
#
# COMPACT_ATOMS: atom_id res chain seq x y z
N ASP A 1 1.08 10.41 21.70
CA ASP A 1 1.50 9.13 21.09
C ASP A 1 2.15 9.37 19.73
N ALA A 2 3.45 9.15 19.64
CA ALA A 2 4.21 9.31 18.40
C ALA A 2 4.41 7.93 17.76
N TYR A 3 4.07 7.81 16.48
CA TYR A 3 4.38 6.62 15.68
C TYR A 3 5.77 6.76 15.08
N GLU A 4 6.60 5.72 15.19
CA GLU A 4 7.86 5.62 14.46
C GLU A 4 7.62 4.95 13.11
N VAL A 5 8.09 5.59 12.03
CA VAL A 5 8.03 5.01 10.67
C VAL A 5 9.42 4.54 10.28
N VAL A 6 9.55 3.24 10.04
CA VAL A 6 10.81 2.61 9.66
C VAL A 6 10.71 2.00 8.27
N TRP A 7 11.53 2.49 7.33
CA TRP A 7 11.64 1.91 5.99
C TRP A 7 12.60 0.73 6.00
N ARG A 8 12.14 -0.43 5.50
CA ARG A 8 12.95 -1.66 5.45
C ARG A 8 12.91 -2.27 4.05
N ARG A 9 14.08 -2.31 3.41
CA ARG A 9 14.30 -3.06 2.16
C ARG A 9 15.16 -4.30 2.38
N ASN A 10 16.14 -4.22 3.27
CA ASN A 10 17.10 -5.30 3.55
C ASN A 10 17.15 -5.62 5.04
N GLY A 11 17.66 -6.81 5.36
CA GLY A 11 17.75 -7.32 6.72
C GLY A 11 16.49 -8.07 7.17
N PRO A 12 16.48 -8.56 8.42
CA PRO A 12 15.36 -9.32 8.96
C PRO A 12 14.12 -8.43 9.16
N PRO A 13 12.92 -9.03 9.15
CA PRO A 13 11.69 -8.33 9.48
C PRO A 13 11.69 -7.83 10.94
N PRO A 14 10.88 -6.80 11.27
CA PRO A 14 10.70 -6.37 12.65
C PRO A 14 9.90 -7.41 13.45
N ARG A 15 9.64 -7.12 14.73
CA ARG A 15 8.71 -7.94 15.52
C ARG A 15 7.27 -7.70 15.03
N PRO A 16 6.42 -8.74 14.96
CA PRO A 16 5.03 -8.61 14.52
C PRO A 16 4.20 -7.79 15.54
N TYR A 17 2.88 -7.73 15.35
CA TYR A 17 2.00 -7.08 16.33
C TYR A 17 2.16 -7.73 17.73
N PRO A 18 2.16 -6.94 18.83
CA PRO A 18 1.83 -5.51 18.91
C PRO A 18 3.00 -4.52 18.69
N GLU A 19 4.24 -4.97 18.57
CA GLU A 19 5.41 -4.07 18.45
C GLU A 19 5.45 -3.32 17.13
N THR A 20 5.01 -3.97 16.05
CA THR A 20 4.67 -3.29 14.80
C THR A 20 3.16 -3.18 14.74
N ALA A 21 2.63 -1.96 14.73
CA ALA A 21 1.18 -1.73 14.65
C ALA A 21 0.64 -1.92 13.23
N ALA A 22 1.41 -1.46 12.23
CA ALA A 22 1.05 -1.54 10.83
C ALA A 22 2.25 -1.80 9.93
N VAL A 23 2.02 -2.53 8.84
CA VAL A 23 2.94 -2.78 7.75
C VAL A 23 2.34 -2.20 6.48
N ILE A 24 3.09 -1.35 5.79
CA ILE A 24 2.72 -0.83 4.47
C ILE A 24 3.64 -1.50 3.45
N LEU A 25 3.05 -2.25 2.53
CA LEU A 25 3.72 -2.86 1.39
C LEU A 25 3.50 -1.97 0.16
N PRO A 26 4.43 -1.07 -0.17
CA PRO A 26 4.37 -0.34 -1.43
C PRO A 26 4.69 -1.28 -2.59
N GLY A 27 4.02 -1.08 -3.73
CA GLY A 27 4.38 -1.74 -4.99
C GLY A 27 5.28 -0.90 -5.87
N SER A 28 6.04 -1.56 -6.74
CA SER A 28 6.66 -0.93 -7.90
C SER A 28 5.79 -1.08 -9.16
N ARG A 29 6.37 -0.77 -10.33
CA ARG A 29 5.80 -1.08 -11.65
C ARG A 29 6.19 -2.50 -12.10
N LEU A 30 6.93 -3.26 -11.31
CA LEU A 30 7.42 -4.60 -11.64
C LEU A 30 6.84 -5.60 -10.63
N THR A 31 5.52 -5.67 -10.57
CA THR A 31 4.80 -6.30 -9.44
C THR A 31 5.16 -7.77 -9.26
N ARG A 32 5.29 -8.51 -10.37
CA ARG A 32 5.64 -9.93 -10.35
C ARG A 32 7.09 -10.18 -9.88
N LEU A 33 8.02 -9.28 -10.19
CA LEU A 33 9.40 -9.35 -9.72
C LEU A 33 9.51 -9.00 -8.22
N ASP A 34 8.77 -8.00 -7.76
CA ASP A 34 8.69 -7.67 -6.32
C ASP A 34 8.14 -8.86 -5.52
N LEU A 35 7.14 -9.54 -6.06
CA LEU A 35 6.54 -10.72 -5.45
C LEU A 35 7.55 -11.87 -5.36
N GLU A 36 8.29 -12.15 -6.44
CA GLU A 36 9.34 -13.16 -6.45
C GLU A 36 10.43 -12.84 -5.41
N TRP A 37 10.87 -11.59 -5.37
CA TRP A 37 11.84 -11.11 -4.38
C TRP A 37 11.35 -11.32 -2.95
N LEU A 38 10.10 -10.97 -2.64
CA LEU A 38 9.55 -11.13 -1.30
C LEU A 38 9.37 -12.61 -0.93
N ARG A 39 8.95 -13.45 -1.90
CA ARG A 39 8.81 -14.90 -1.70
C ARG A 39 10.16 -15.61 -1.51
N SER A 40 11.24 -15.07 -2.07
CA SER A 40 12.61 -15.55 -1.81
C SER A 40 13.08 -15.32 -0.36
N ARG A 41 12.29 -14.60 0.45
CA ARG A 41 12.60 -14.23 1.84
C ARG A 41 11.60 -14.89 2.80
N PRO A 42 11.84 -16.15 3.21
CA PRO A 42 10.88 -16.91 4.01
C PRO A 42 10.61 -16.30 5.39
N ASP A 43 11.60 -15.58 5.96
CA ASP A 43 11.47 -14.82 7.20
C ASP A 43 10.44 -13.69 7.07
N TRP A 44 10.46 -12.96 5.95
CA TRP A 44 9.50 -11.91 5.66
C TRP A 44 8.09 -12.45 5.43
N ILE A 45 7.95 -13.57 4.71
CA ILE A 45 6.65 -14.22 4.51
C ILE A 45 6.07 -14.66 5.87
N ALA A 46 6.85 -15.35 6.69
CA ALA A 46 6.42 -15.79 8.02
C ALA A 46 6.04 -14.62 8.93
N PHE A 47 6.80 -13.52 8.87
CA PHE A 47 6.48 -12.29 9.61
C PHE A 47 5.12 -11.72 9.20
N LEU A 48 4.83 -11.59 7.89
CA LEU A 48 3.56 -11.01 7.42
C LEU A 48 2.36 -11.83 7.88
N HIS A 49 2.43 -13.16 7.79
CA HIS A 49 1.38 -14.05 8.29
C HIS A 49 1.19 -13.88 9.80
N THR A 50 2.28 -13.97 10.57
CA THR A 50 2.23 -13.82 12.03
C THR A 50 1.67 -12.45 12.44
N HIS A 51 2.03 -11.39 11.72
CA HIS A 51 1.57 -10.03 12.01
C HIS A 51 0.06 -9.92 11.79
N VAL A 52 -0.47 -10.42 10.68
CA VAL A 52 -1.91 -10.41 10.38
C VAL A 52 -2.68 -11.31 11.34
N GLU A 53 -2.19 -12.52 11.62
CA GLU A 53 -2.81 -13.46 12.57
C GLU A 53 -2.95 -12.88 13.98
N ARG A 54 -1.98 -12.05 14.39
CA ARG A 54 -2.00 -11.36 15.69
C ARG A 54 -2.88 -10.10 15.70
N GLY A 55 -3.52 -9.74 14.59
CA GLY A 55 -4.39 -8.56 14.46
C GLY A 55 -3.67 -7.28 14.04
N GLY A 56 -2.44 -7.39 13.53
CA GLY A 56 -1.71 -6.27 12.95
C GLY A 56 -2.29 -5.81 11.61
N VAL A 57 -2.12 -4.53 11.28
CA VAL A 57 -2.64 -3.94 10.05
C VAL A 57 -1.65 -4.14 8.90
N LEU A 58 -2.07 -4.79 7.82
CA LEU A 58 -1.29 -4.91 6.58
C LEU A 58 -1.98 -4.15 5.43
N LEU A 59 -1.30 -3.15 4.88
CA LEU A 59 -1.78 -2.30 3.79
C LEU A 59 -0.91 -2.48 2.54
N GLY A 60 -1.52 -2.78 1.40
CA GLY A 60 -0.85 -2.79 0.10
C GLY A 60 -1.18 -1.52 -0.70
N LEU A 61 -0.16 -0.91 -1.35
CA LEU A 61 -0.36 0.26 -2.22
C LEU A 61 0.06 -0.05 -3.67
N CYS A 62 -0.81 0.25 -4.63
CA CYS A 62 -0.57 -0.01 -6.06
C CYS A 62 -0.21 -1.49 -6.31
N GLY A 63 0.97 -1.80 -6.87
CA GLY A 63 1.46 -3.18 -7.02
C GLY A 63 1.50 -3.96 -5.70
N GLY A 64 1.66 -3.29 -4.55
CA GLY A 64 1.63 -3.92 -3.24
C GLY A 64 0.27 -4.50 -2.88
N TYR A 65 -0.82 -3.83 -3.29
CA TYR A 65 -2.17 -4.38 -3.16
C TYR A 65 -2.35 -5.63 -4.02
N GLN A 66 -1.83 -5.60 -5.25
CA GLN A 66 -1.88 -6.74 -6.17
C GLN A 66 -1.10 -7.93 -5.61
N MET A 67 0.08 -7.70 -5.02
CA MET A 67 0.87 -8.73 -4.34
C MET A 67 0.13 -9.40 -3.18
N LEU A 68 -0.73 -8.68 -2.45
CA LEU A 68 -1.53 -9.24 -1.36
C LEU A 68 -2.63 -10.20 -1.83
N GLY A 69 -2.97 -10.18 -3.13
CA GLY A 69 -3.97 -11.07 -3.73
C GLY A 69 -3.55 -12.54 -3.82
N MET A 70 -4.36 -13.33 -4.52
CA MET A 70 -4.13 -14.76 -4.79
C MET A 70 -3.17 -14.97 -5.97
N ASN A 71 -3.27 -14.14 -7.00
CA ASN A 71 -2.42 -14.21 -8.18
C ASN A 71 -2.23 -12.83 -8.85
N VAL A 72 -1.12 -12.71 -9.58
CA VAL A 72 -0.82 -11.58 -10.47
C VAL A 72 -0.39 -12.13 -11.82
N SER A 73 -1.24 -11.94 -12.83
CA SER A 73 -1.02 -12.36 -14.22
C SER A 73 -0.63 -11.16 -15.07
N ASP A 74 0.42 -11.31 -15.86
CA ASP A 74 0.82 -10.37 -16.92
C ASP A 74 0.96 -11.17 -18.23
N PRO A 75 -0.16 -11.47 -18.91
CA PRO A 75 -0.14 -12.33 -20.10
C PRO A 75 0.60 -11.69 -21.28
N ASP A 76 0.63 -10.35 -21.32
CA ASP A 76 1.22 -9.58 -22.41
C ASP A 76 2.67 -9.13 -22.13
N GLY A 77 3.21 -9.41 -20.94
CA GLY A 77 4.59 -9.04 -20.58
C GLY A 77 4.81 -7.52 -20.47
N ILE A 78 3.86 -6.80 -19.91
CA ILE A 78 3.86 -5.34 -19.83
C ILE A 78 4.84 -4.83 -18.78
N GLU A 79 5.00 -5.57 -17.69
CA GLU A 79 5.90 -5.29 -16.58
C GLU A 79 7.15 -6.19 -16.59
N GLY A 80 7.32 -7.06 -17.60
CA GLY A 80 8.45 -7.99 -17.71
C GLY A 80 8.13 -9.18 -18.60
N ASP A 81 8.70 -10.35 -18.30
CA ASP A 81 8.35 -11.58 -19.00
C ASP A 81 6.88 -11.94 -18.78
N SER A 82 6.18 -12.46 -19.79
CA SER A 82 4.79 -12.86 -19.63
C SER A 82 4.63 -14.02 -18.64
N GLY A 83 3.44 -14.14 -18.03
CA GLY A 83 3.13 -15.24 -17.14
C GLY A 83 2.31 -14.85 -15.92
N THR A 84 2.27 -15.73 -14.92
CA THR A 84 1.50 -15.55 -13.69
C THR A 84 2.34 -15.90 -12.48
N SER A 85 2.23 -15.09 -11.43
CA SER A 85 2.90 -15.33 -10.15
C SER A 85 1.86 -15.52 -9.03
N VAL A 86 2.11 -16.46 -8.12
CA VAL A 86 1.26 -16.70 -6.95
C VAL A 86 1.44 -15.59 -5.93
N GLY A 87 0.35 -14.89 -5.62
CA GLY A 87 0.30 -13.81 -4.64
C GLY A 87 0.58 -14.27 -3.21
N LEU A 88 0.51 -13.34 -2.27
CA LEU A 88 0.72 -13.60 -0.85
C LEU A 88 -0.51 -14.22 -0.18
N GLY A 89 -1.69 -14.11 -0.79
CA GLY A 89 -2.91 -14.79 -0.34
C GLY A 89 -3.58 -14.16 0.88
N PHE A 90 -3.34 -12.87 1.15
CA PHE A 90 -4.01 -12.13 2.22
C PHE A 90 -5.37 -11.59 1.81
N LEU A 91 -5.59 -11.36 0.51
CA LEU A 91 -6.82 -10.84 -0.05
C LEU A 91 -7.38 -11.80 -1.11
N PRO A 92 -8.72 -12.00 -1.16
CA PRO A 92 -9.37 -12.83 -2.17
C PRO A 92 -9.51 -12.07 -3.51
N VAL A 93 -8.37 -11.63 -4.06
CA VAL A 93 -8.29 -10.79 -5.25
C VAL A 93 -7.34 -11.43 -6.25
N GLU A 94 -7.76 -11.47 -7.51
CA GLU A 94 -6.93 -11.89 -8.64
C GLU A 94 -6.64 -10.67 -9.51
N THR A 95 -5.39 -10.53 -9.97
CA THR A 95 -4.97 -9.36 -10.75
C THR A 95 -4.51 -9.80 -12.13
N VAL A 96 -5.05 -9.15 -13.17
CA VAL A 96 -4.53 -9.23 -14.53
C VAL A 96 -4.01 -7.86 -14.94
N ILE A 97 -2.72 -7.78 -15.22
CA ILE A 97 -2.05 -6.60 -15.78
C ILE A 97 -2.46 -6.49 -17.24
N ALA A 98 -2.98 -5.32 -17.61
CA ALA A 98 -3.48 -5.02 -18.94
C ALA A 98 -2.85 -3.74 -19.49
N PRO A 99 -2.76 -3.58 -20.82
CA PRO A 99 -2.18 -2.38 -21.43
C PRO A 99 -2.95 -1.13 -21.03
N VAL A 100 -2.24 -0.11 -20.56
CA VAL A 100 -2.85 1.18 -20.27
C VAL A 100 -2.76 2.05 -21.52
N VAL A 101 -3.92 2.39 -22.09
CA VAL A 101 -4.03 3.15 -23.34
C VAL A 101 -3.46 4.58 -23.23
N SER A 102 -3.38 5.14 -22.01
CA SER A 102 -2.82 6.48 -21.75
C SER A 102 -2.47 6.70 -20.27
N LYS A 103 -1.40 6.08 -19.76
CA LYS A 103 -0.86 6.43 -18.42
C LYS A 103 0.20 7.52 -18.55
N ILE A 104 -0.15 8.76 -18.19
CA ILE A 104 0.84 9.84 -18.02
C ILE A 104 1.38 9.75 -16.59
N VAL A 105 2.69 9.56 -16.45
CA VAL A 105 3.37 9.59 -15.15
C VAL A 105 4.31 10.78 -15.15
N ALA A 106 4.16 11.66 -14.17
CA ALA A 106 5.07 12.77 -13.92
C ALA A 106 5.36 12.84 -12.40
N PRO A 107 6.59 13.16 -11.98
CA PRO A 107 6.86 13.44 -10.57
C PRO A 107 5.98 14.60 -10.12
N ARG A 108 5.27 14.43 -8.99
CA ARG A 108 4.47 15.48 -8.39
C ARG A 108 4.90 15.65 -6.94
N VAL A 109 5.10 16.89 -6.52
CA VAL A 109 5.31 17.27 -5.13
C VAL A 109 4.06 18.00 -4.68
N GLY A 110 3.51 17.60 -3.53
CA GLY A 110 2.36 18.24 -2.92
C GLY A 110 2.51 18.21 -1.41
N TYR A 111 1.91 19.19 -0.74
CA TYR A 111 1.92 19.27 0.72
C TYR A 111 0.53 18.93 1.23
N LEU A 112 0.44 17.87 2.05
CA LEU A 112 -0.79 17.56 2.77
C LEU A 112 -0.83 18.39 4.04
N ARG A 113 -1.73 19.38 4.10
CA ARG A 113 -2.02 20.08 5.33
C ARG A 113 -3.05 19.27 6.10
N LEU A 114 -2.58 18.51 7.08
CA LEU A 114 -3.50 17.85 8.01
C LEU A 114 -4.23 18.95 8.80
N PRO A 115 -5.55 18.87 8.96
CA PRO A 115 -6.23 19.75 9.89
C PRO A 115 -5.59 19.56 11.26
N THR A 116 -5.24 20.66 11.91
CA THR A 116 -4.88 20.61 13.33
C THR A 116 -6.07 19.96 14.04
N PRO A 117 -5.86 18.97 14.93
CA PRO A 117 -6.95 18.47 15.75
C PRO A 117 -7.58 19.67 16.44
N THR A 118 -8.81 20.03 16.06
CA THR A 118 -9.59 20.99 16.80
C THR A 118 -9.90 20.34 18.14
N GLU A 119 -9.44 20.95 19.23
CA GLU A 119 -10.00 20.66 20.55
C GLU A 119 -11.53 20.74 20.44
N ASP A 120 -12.18 19.65 20.85
CA ASP A 120 -13.62 19.41 20.95
C ASP A 120 -14.53 20.62 20.66
N GLN A 121 -15.17 20.61 19.48
CA GLN A 121 -16.39 21.38 19.23
C GLN A 121 -17.61 20.47 19.12
N ASP A 122 -17.75 19.54 20.07
CA ASP A 122 -18.96 18.73 20.26
C ASP A 122 -20.02 19.47 21.12
N ASN A 123 -20.02 20.81 21.12
CA ASN A 123 -20.99 21.58 21.91
C ASN A 123 -21.49 22.86 21.23
N GLN A 124 -21.79 22.80 19.92
CA GLN A 124 -22.58 23.87 19.29
C GLN A 124 -23.56 23.33 18.22
N PRO A 125 -24.85 23.73 18.25
CA PRO A 125 -25.86 23.22 17.33
C PRO A 125 -25.64 23.73 15.89
N PRO A 126 -26.17 23.03 14.87
CA PRO A 126 -25.70 23.18 13.49
C PRO A 126 -26.18 24.51 12.90
N THR A 127 -25.25 25.35 12.43
CA THR A 127 -25.57 26.47 11.56
C THR A 127 -24.91 26.30 10.19
N SER A 128 -25.77 26.02 9.21
CA SER A 128 -25.64 26.26 7.77
C SER A 128 -24.53 27.23 7.33
N LYS A 129 -23.57 26.73 6.53
CA LYS A 129 -23.32 27.18 5.13
C LYS A 129 -22.11 26.48 4.52
N ASN A 130 -22.24 26.21 3.22
CA ASN A 130 -21.20 25.74 2.30
C ASN A 130 -19.95 26.64 2.35
N ASP A 131 -18.75 26.08 2.03
CA ASP A 131 -17.92 26.57 0.92
C ASP A 131 -16.65 25.70 0.70
N GLY A 132 -16.58 25.13 -0.52
CA GLY A 132 -15.41 24.88 -1.37
C GLY A 132 -14.09 24.36 -0.80
N CYS A 133 -13.78 23.08 -1.07
CA CYS A 133 -12.39 22.62 -1.19
C CYS A 133 -11.96 22.72 -2.66
N SER A 134 -11.09 23.67 -2.99
CA SER A 134 -10.45 23.79 -4.31
C SER A 134 -9.01 23.28 -4.25
N ILE A 135 -8.72 22.22 -5.00
CA ILE A 135 -7.35 21.77 -5.28
C ILE A 135 -6.86 22.56 -6.49
N VAL A 136 -5.87 23.42 -6.31
CA VAL A 136 -5.16 24.08 -7.42
C VAL A 136 -3.88 23.29 -7.66
N ALA A 137 -3.78 22.64 -8.82
CA ALA A 137 -2.55 22.03 -9.31
C ALA A 137 -1.85 23.03 -10.21
N ASP A 138 -0.66 23.50 -9.82
CA ASP A 138 0.18 24.33 -10.69
C ASP A 138 0.88 23.42 -11.71
N SER A 139 0.90 23.90 -12.96
CA SER A 139 1.29 23.17 -14.18
C SER A 139 2.78 22.92 -14.31
#